data_AF-A0A3E4ULA3-F1
#
_entry.id   AF-A0A3E4ULA3-F1
#
_cell.length_a   1.000
_cell.length_b   1.000
_cell.length_c   1.000
_cell.angle_alpha   90.00
_cell.angle_beta   90.00
_cell.angle_gamma   90.00
#
_symmetry.space_group_name_H-M   'P 1'
#
loop_
_entity.id
_entity.type
_entity.pdbx_description
1 polymer ?
#
loop_
_entity_poly.entity_id
_entity_poly.type
_entity_poly.pdbx_seq_one_letter_code
_entity_poly.pdbx_strand_id
1 'polypeptide(L)' 'MNTKELIRKLEQMTELSESRNEFYKTLIHSLQNDADQQVYDKVYSNLCGLLAHGDLNNKEYDLLKEVLYELERV' A
#
# COMPACT_ATOMS: atom_id res chain seq x y z
N MET A 1 -3.96 -11.06 -5.21
CA MET A 1 -4.42 -9.75 -5.70
C MET A 1 -3.65 -9.40 -6.96
N ASN A 2 -4.28 -8.73 -7.93
CA ASN A 2 -3.56 -8.24 -9.12
C ASN A 2 -3.04 -6.80 -8.91
N THR A 3 -2.05 -6.38 -9.68
CA THR A 3 -1.40 -5.06 -9.56
C THR A 3 -2.37 -3.88 -9.63
N LYS A 4 -3.40 -3.97 -10.49
CA LYS A 4 -4.38 -2.89 -10.68
C LYS A 4 -5.24 -2.68 -9.44
N GLU A 5 -5.63 -3.78 -8.80
CA GLU A 5 -6.40 -3.77 -7.56
C GLU A 5 -5.57 -3.20 -6.40
N LEU A 6 -4.30 -3.61 -6.28
CA LEU A 6 -3.37 -3.04 -5.31
C LEU A 6 -3.20 -1.53 -5.48
N ILE A 7 -2.96 -1.07 -6.72
CA ILE A 7 -2.84 0.36 -7.03
C ILE A 7 -4.11 1.11 -6.63
N ARG A 8 -5.29 0.59 -6.96
CA ARG A 8 -6.57 1.23 -6.60
C ARG A 8 -6.79 1.36 -5.10
N LYS A 9 -6.34 0.37 -4.31
CA LYS A 9 -6.42 0.45 -2.83
C LYS A 9 -5.42 1.46 -2.27
N LEU A 10 -4.22 1.56 -2.85
CA LEU A 10 -3.25 2.60 -2.49
C LEU A 10 -3.73 4.02 -2.86
N GLU A 11 -4.46 4.17 -3.96
CA GLU A 11 -5.11 5.44 -4.34
C GLU A 11 -6.14 5.85 -3.28
N GLN A 12 -6.99 4.91 -2.83
CA GLN A 12 -7.94 5.17 -1.75
C GLN A 12 -7.23 5.56 -0.43
N MET A 13 -6.12 4.90 -0.07
CA MET A 13 -5.32 5.28 1.09
C MET A 13 -4.72 6.70 0.95
N THR A 14 -4.36 7.12 -0.27
CA THR A 14 -3.89 8.47 -0.56
C THR A 14 -4.95 9.53 -0.26
N GLU A 15 -6.21 9.24 -0.59
CA GLU A 15 -7.36 10.13 -0.30
C GLU A 15 -7.70 10.17 1.19
N LEU A 16 -7.45 9.08 1.92
CA LEU A 16 -7.73 8.97 3.36
C LEU A 16 -6.68 9.66 4.25
N SER A 17 -5.52 10.01 3.71
CA SER A 17 -4.42 10.57 4.48
C SER A 17 -3.64 11.65 3.73
N GLU A 18 -3.91 12.92 4.08
CA GLU A 18 -3.17 14.05 3.54
C GLU A 18 -1.69 14.05 3.92
N SER A 19 -1.35 13.57 5.13
CA SER A 19 0.04 13.57 5.63
C SER A 19 0.90 12.47 5.03
N ARG A 20 0.29 11.43 4.46
CA ARG A 20 0.98 10.25 3.88
C ARG A 20 0.73 10.09 2.38
N ASN A 21 0.07 11.06 1.75
CA ASN A 21 -0.29 10.99 0.34
C ASN A 21 0.93 10.73 -0.58
N GLU A 22 2.05 11.41 -0.35
CA GLU A 22 3.27 11.24 -1.15
C GLU A 22 3.92 9.87 -0.93
N PHE A 23 3.81 9.32 0.27
CA PHE A 23 4.25 7.95 0.55
C PHE A 23 3.47 6.95 -0.32
N TYR A 24 2.14 7.01 -0.31
CA TYR A 24 1.31 6.12 -1.11
C TYR A 24 1.50 6.32 -2.62
N LYS A 25 1.60 7.57 -3.09
CA LYS A 25 1.93 7.87 -4.49
C LYS A 25 3.26 7.25 -4.91
N THR A 26 4.28 7.27 -4.05
CA THR A 26 5.58 6.66 -4.35
C THR A 26 5.47 5.14 -4.55
N LEU A 27 4.65 4.48 -3.72
CA LEU A 27 4.38 3.04 -3.87
C LEU A 27 3.62 2.76 -5.18
N ILE A 28 2.61 3.56 -5.51
CA ILE A 28 1.83 3.43 -6.75
C ILE A 28 2.74 3.56 -7.97
N HIS A 29 3.59 4.60 -8.03
CA HIS A 29 4.50 4.82 -9.16
C HIS A 29 5.48 3.64 -9.34
N SER A 30 5.90 3.01 -8.25
CA SER A 30 6.77 1.84 -8.29
C SER A 30 6.07 0.64 -8.93
N LEU A 31 4.76 0.51 -8.74
CA LEU A 31 3.94 -0.60 -9.25
C LEU A 31 3.49 -0.45 -10.70
N GLN A 32 3.52 0.77 -11.26
CA GLN A 32 2.99 1.08 -12.60
C GLN A 32 3.91 0.62 -13.76
N ASN A 33 5.19 0.31 -13.51
CA ASN A 33 6.17 -0.01 -14.55
C ASN A 33 6.66 -1.46 -14.49
N ASP A 34 5.85 -2.43 -14.96
CA ASP A 34 6.21 -3.87 -15.00
C ASP A 34 6.92 -4.34 -13.72
N ALA A 35 6.28 -4.10 -12.59
CA ALA A 35 6.83 -4.39 -11.27
C ALA A 35 7.23 -5.87 -11.15
N ASP A 36 8.49 -6.10 -10.82
CA ASP A 36 9.01 -7.43 -10.49
C ASP A 36 8.73 -7.79 -9.02
N GLN A 37 9.06 -9.02 -8.63
CA GLN A 37 8.85 -9.51 -7.27
C GLN A 37 9.54 -8.63 -6.21
N GLN A 38 10.72 -8.07 -6.51
CA GLN A 38 11.44 -7.22 -5.54
C GLN A 38 10.69 -5.93 -5.26
N VAL A 39 10.00 -5.38 -6.26
CA VAL A 39 9.11 -4.23 -6.08
C VAL A 39 7.95 -4.59 -5.14
N TYR A 40 7.30 -5.73 -5.33
CA TYR A 40 6.22 -6.18 -4.42
C TYR A 40 6.72 -6.40 -2.99
N ASP A 41 7.86 -7.07 -2.82
CA ASP A 41 8.45 -7.32 -1.50
C ASP A 41 8.78 -6.00 -0.78
N LYS A 42 9.29 -5.01 -1.51
CA LYS A 42 9.57 -3.67 -0.97
C LYS A 42 8.30 -2.91 -0.60
N VAL A 43 7.26 -2.95 -1.44
CA VAL A 43 5.95 -2.35 -1.13
C VAL A 43 5.36 -2.99 0.11
N TYR A 44 5.38 -4.33 0.18
CA TYR A 44 4.92 -5.08 1.34
C TYR A 44 5.65 -4.66 2.62
N SER A 45 6.98 -4.65 2.59
CA SER A 45 7.79 -4.23 3.74
C SER A 45 7.49 -2.80 4.19
N ASN A 46 7.29 -1.86 3.26
CA ASN A 46 6.93 -0.48 3.57
C ASN A 46 5.55 -0.39 4.25
N LEU A 47 4.57 -1.14 3.76
CA LEU A 47 3.22 -1.20 4.32
C LEU A 47 3.20 -1.87 5.71
N CYS A 48 4.01 -2.90 5.95
CA CYS A 48 4.20 -3.48 7.28
C CYS A 48 4.80 -2.47 8.26
N GLY A 49 5.81 -1.71 7.82
CA GLY A 49 6.41 -0.65 8.64
C GLY A 49 5.40 0.43 9.00
N LEU A 50 4.53 0.79 8.06
CA LEU A 50 3.42 1.70 8.30
C LEU A 50 2.42 1.15 9.32
N LEU A 51 2.07 -0.13 9.23
CA LEU A 51 1.15 -0.76 10.20
C LEU A 51 1.74 -0.78 11.62
N ALA A 52 3.06 -0.97 11.75
CA ALA A 52 3.74 -1.07 13.04
C ALA A 52 3.93 0.30 13.73
N HIS A 53 4.05 1.38 12.97
CA HIS A 53 4.47 2.69 13.49
C HIS A 53 3.56 3.86 13.13
N GLY A 54 2.56 3.65 12.26
CA GLY A 54 1.71 4.71 11.75
C GLY A 54 0.58 5.09 12.71
N ASP A 55 0.45 6.39 12.97
CA ASP A 55 -0.79 6.97 13.50
C ASP A 55 -1.84 7.04 12.38
N LEU A 56 -2.41 5.87 12.09
CA LEU A 56 -3.41 5.64 11.05
C LEU A 56 -4.79 5.89 11.63
N ASN A 57 -5.64 6.57 10.85
CA ASN A 57 -7.05 6.60 11.20
C ASN A 57 -7.68 5.20 10.98
N ASN A 58 -8.81 4.93 11.62
CA ASN A 58 -9.43 3.61 11.57
C ASN A 58 -9.69 3.09 10.14
N LYS A 59 -10.11 3.97 9.22
CA LYS A 59 -10.40 3.57 7.82
C LYS A 59 -9.12 3.22 7.07
N GLU A 60 -8.08 4.02 7.23
CA GLU A 60 -6.77 3.79 6.63
C GLU A 60 -6.14 2.50 7.18
N TYR A 61 -6.30 2.25 8.49
CA TYR A 61 -5.83 1.05 9.16
C TYR A 61 -6.54 -0.22 8.67
N ASP A 62 -7.87 -0.19 8.55
CA ASP A 62 -8.65 -1.34 8.07
C ASP A 62 -8.30 -1.67 6.62
N LEU A 63 -8.19 -0.64 5.76
CA LEU A 63 -7.81 -0.82 4.37
C LEU A 63 -6.36 -1.33 4.22
N LEU A 64 -5.44 -0.84 5.06
CA LEU A 64 -4.05 -1.32 5.08
C LEU A 64 -3.96 -2.80 5.45
N LYS A 65 -4.74 -3.26 6.44
CA LYS A 65 -4.82 -4.68 6.81
C LYS A 65 -5.31 -5.55 5.67
N GLU A 66 -6.35 -5.10 4.95
CA GLU A 66 -6.88 -5.82 3.81
C GLU A 66 -5.83 -5.96 2.70
N VAL A 67 -5.10 -4.87 2.40
CA VAL A 67 -4.02 -4.90 1.40
C VAL A 67 -2.91 -5.87 1.82
N LEU A 68 -2.45 -5.82 3.07
CA LEU A 68 -1.39 -6.71 3.55
C LEU A 68 -1.81 -8.18 3.50
N TYR A 69 -3.02 -8.50 3.93
CA TYR A 69 -3.57 -9.85 3.87
C TYR A 69 -3.65 -10.39 2.43
N GLU A 70 -4.00 -9.53 1.48
CA GLU A 70 -4.06 -9.91 0.08
C GLU A 70 -2.69 -10.06 -0.57
N LEU A 71 -1.68 -9.29 -0.14
CA LEU A 71 -0.30 -9.40 -0.59
C LEU A 71 0.38 -10.67 -0.08
N GLU A 72 0.12 -11.11 1.15
CA GLU A 72 0.66 -12.36 1.70
C GLU A 72 0.22 -13.63 0.94
N ARG A 73 -0.84 -13.51 0.11
CA ARG A 73 -1.46 -14.63 -0.60
C ARG A 73 -1.09 -14.68 -2.10
N VAL A 74 -0.24 -13.77 -2.56
CA VAL A 74 0.29 -13.72 -3.94
C VAL A 74 1.60 -14.49 -4.00
#